data_AF-A0A960LC13-F1
#
_entry.id   AF-A0A960LC13-F1
#
_cell.length_a   1.000
_cell.length_b   1.000
_cell.length_c   1.000
_cell.angle_alpha   90.00
_cell.angle_beta   90.00
_cell.angle_gamma   90.00
#
_symmetry.space_group_name_H-M   'P 1'
#
loop_
_entity.id
_entity.type
_entity.pdbx_description
1 polymer ?
#
loop_
_entity_poly.entity_id
_entity_poly.type
_entity_poly.pdbx_seq_one_letter_code
_entity_poly.pdbx_strand_id
1 'polypeptide(L)'
;MSLSPVDIARHEFSKSLRGYDVGEVRGFLEGVASELAELQVKLTQAEEAAAGAQAQLKAFRDMEKNLRDAVVTAQQGMSDSREQLVRERETMLREAQLEADRILLEGERKLQELREQIREMQVQKDAYVTRLRYLHNSHGWVLEMMEKDPPADDTPQEKVDE
;
A
#
# COMPACT_ATOMS: atom_id res chain seq x y z
N MET A 1 11.18 -59.66 35.29
CA MET A 1 10.22 -60.78 35.27
C MET A 1 9.00 -60.34 36.07
N SER A 2 7.93 -59.94 35.39
CA SER A 2 6.68 -59.52 36.05
C SER A 2 5.73 -60.71 36.06
N LEU A 3 5.39 -61.20 37.26
CA LEU A 3 4.31 -62.15 37.45
C LEU A 3 3.01 -61.51 36.95
N SER A 4 2.27 -62.18 36.07
CA SER A 4 0.93 -61.74 35.71
C SER A 4 -0.05 -62.11 36.83
N PRO A 5 -1.21 -61.42 36.91
CA PRO A 5 -2.30 -61.83 37.80
C PRO A 5 -2.65 -63.32 37.69
N VAL A 6 -2.62 -63.85 36.46
CA VAL A 6 -2.90 -65.26 36.18
C VAL A 6 -1.81 -66.17 36.74
N ASP A 7 -0.55 -65.75 36.68
CA ASP A 7 0.58 -66.50 37.22
C ASP A 7 0.52 -66.56 38.76
N ILE A 8 0.07 -65.48 39.40
CA ILE A 8 -0.11 -65.42 40.86
C ILE A 8 -1.25 -66.33 41.31
N ALA A 9 -2.40 -66.27 40.62
CA ALA A 9 -3.57 -67.09 40.96
C ALA A 9 -3.32 -68.59 40.75
N ARG A 10 -2.46 -68.97 39.80
CA ARG A 10 -2.12 -70.36 39.48
C ARG A 10 -0.86 -70.88 40.18
N HIS A 11 -0.22 -70.06 41.02
CA HIS A 11 1.01 -70.44 41.67
C HIS A 11 0.76 -71.51 42.75
N GLU A 12 1.48 -72.63 42.68
CA GLU A 12 1.41 -73.69 43.68
C GLU A 12 2.71 -73.77 44.48
N PHE A 13 2.60 -73.68 45.80
CA PHE A 13 3.72 -73.84 46.72
C PHE A 13 3.93 -75.32 47.09
N SER A 14 5.18 -75.70 47.35
CA SER A 14 5.51 -77.03 47.87
C SER A 14 4.99 -77.22 49.31
N LYS A 15 4.53 -78.44 49.63
CA LYS A 15 3.95 -78.76 50.93
C LYS A 15 5.05 -79.11 51.94
N SER A 16 4.93 -78.64 53.19
CA SER A 16 5.84 -78.97 54.30
C SER A 16 5.07 -79.25 55.60
N LEU A 17 5.66 -80.04 56.52
CA LEU A 17 5.00 -80.55 57.74
C LEU A 17 4.57 -79.47 58.75
N ARG A 18 4.94 -78.19 58.53
CA ARG A 18 4.58 -77.01 59.34
C ARG A 18 4.32 -75.78 58.45
N GLY A 19 3.70 -75.97 57.29
CA GLY A 19 3.35 -74.88 56.37
C GLY A 19 2.11 -74.10 56.77
N TYR A 20 1.88 -72.97 56.09
CA TYR A 20 0.62 -72.21 56.18
C TYR A 20 -0.57 -73.01 55.66
N ASP A 21 -1.78 -72.62 56.08
CA ASP A 21 -3.01 -73.23 55.58
C ASP A 21 -3.17 -73.00 54.07
N VAL A 22 -3.43 -74.08 53.33
CA VAL A 22 -3.49 -74.04 51.86
C VAL A 22 -4.69 -73.24 51.35
N GLY A 23 -5.81 -73.25 52.10
CA GLY A 23 -7.02 -72.51 51.77
C GLY A 23 -6.84 -71.00 51.96
N GLU A 24 -6.29 -70.58 53.10
CA GLU A 24 -5.96 -69.16 53.34
C GLU A 24 -4.95 -68.62 52.33
N VAL A 25 -3.88 -69.39 52.04
CA VAL A 25 -2.87 -68.96 51.05
C VAL A 25 -3.48 -68.83 49.66
N ARG A 26 -4.37 -69.76 49.24
CA ARG A 26 -5.09 -69.63 47.97
C ARG A 26 -6.00 -68.40 47.93
N GLY A 27 -6.79 -68.17 48.97
CA GLY A 27 -7.66 -66.99 49.05
C GLY A 27 -6.87 -65.68 48.99
N PHE A 28 -5.70 -65.63 49.65
CA PHE A 28 -4.79 -64.50 49.56
C PHE A 28 -4.21 -64.32 48.15
N LEU A 29 -3.75 -65.39 47.50
CA LEU A 29 -3.25 -65.33 46.12
C LEU A 29 -4.31 -64.85 45.12
N GLU A 30 -5.56 -65.31 45.27
CA GLU A 30 -6.68 -64.83 44.45
C GLU A 30 -6.96 -63.33 44.67
N GLY A 31 -6.95 -62.88 45.93
CA GLY A 31 -7.10 -61.46 46.26
C GLY A 31 -5.98 -60.58 45.67
N VAL A 32 -4.72 -61.00 45.84
CA VAL A 32 -3.55 -60.30 45.29
C VAL A 32 -3.58 -60.29 43.75
N ALA A 33 -3.96 -61.40 43.12
CA ALA A 33 -4.12 -61.47 41.67
C ALA A 33 -5.20 -60.49 41.18
N SER A 34 -6.35 -60.41 41.87
CA SER A 34 -7.43 -59.49 41.52
C SER A 34 -6.98 -58.02 41.65
N GLU A 35 -6.34 -57.65 42.76
CA GLU A 35 -5.82 -56.29 42.94
C GLU A 35 -4.76 -55.93 41.90
N LEU A 36 -3.87 -56.87 41.57
CA LEU A 36 -2.85 -56.65 40.54
C LEU A 36 -3.47 -56.45 39.15
N ALA A 37 -4.52 -57.19 38.82
CA ALA A 37 -5.25 -57.02 37.56
C ALA A 37 -5.92 -55.64 37.48
N GLU A 38 -6.57 -55.20 38.56
CA GLU A 38 -7.14 -53.85 38.61
C GLU A 38 -6.08 -52.74 38.49
N LEU A 39 -4.93 -52.92 39.16
CA LEU A 39 -3.81 -51.99 39.07
C LEU A 39 -3.23 -51.92 37.65
N GLN A 40 -3.13 -53.05 36.96
CA GLN A 40 -2.68 -53.07 35.56
C GLN A 40 -3.63 -52.29 34.65
N VAL A 41 -4.95 -52.47 34.80
CA VAL A 41 -5.95 -51.72 34.01
C VAL A 41 -5.87 -50.22 34.31
N LYS A 42 -5.74 -49.83 35.58
CA LYS A 42 -5.59 -48.42 35.97
C LYS A 42 -4.29 -47.82 35.42
N LEU A 43 -3.19 -48.58 35.43
CA LEU A 43 -1.92 -48.16 34.89
C LEU A 43 -2.01 -47.91 33.38
N THR A 44 -2.58 -48.85 32.62
CA THR A 44 -2.73 -48.68 31.16
C THR A 44 -3.62 -47.49 30.82
N GLN A 45 -4.73 -47.30 31.55
CA GLN A 45 -5.61 -46.13 31.36
C GLN A 45 -4.89 -44.81 31.69
N ALA A 46 -4.08 -44.78 32.74
CA ALA A 46 -3.30 -43.61 33.12
C ALA A 46 -2.20 -43.31 32.08
N GLU A 47 -1.53 -44.33 31.56
CA GLU A 47 -0.52 -44.20 30.50
C GLU A 47 -1.13 -43.68 29.20
N GLU A 48 -2.30 -44.18 28.80
CA GLU A 48 -3.04 -43.69 27.63
C GLU A 48 -3.46 -42.21 27.81
N ALA A 49 -4.00 -41.86 28.97
CA ALA A 49 -4.39 -40.49 29.29
C ALA A 49 -3.18 -39.54 29.30
N ALA A 50 -2.05 -39.98 29.88
CA ALA A 50 -0.80 -39.22 29.88
C ALA A 50 -0.27 -39.01 28.47
N ALA A 51 -0.25 -40.05 27.63
CA ALA A 51 0.16 -39.95 26.24
C ALA A 51 -0.73 -38.97 25.44
N GLY A 52 -2.05 -39.03 25.65
CA GLY A 52 -3.00 -38.10 25.04
C GLY A 52 -2.77 -36.64 25.46
N ALA A 53 -2.60 -36.39 26.75
CA ALA A 53 -2.30 -35.06 27.28
C ALA A 53 -0.96 -34.52 26.75
N GLN A 54 0.05 -35.37 26.63
CA GLN A 54 1.37 -35.00 26.12
C GLN A 54 1.34 -34.65 24.63
N ALA A 55 0.53 -35.37 23.84
CA ALA A 55 0.29 -35.06 22.43
C ALA A 55 -0.43 -33.72 22.26
N GLN A 56 -1.48 -33.45 23.06
CA GLN A 56 -2.16 -32.16 23.06
C GLN A 56 -1.24 -31.02 23.46
N LEU A 57 -0.42 -31.20 24.50
CA LEU A 57 0.54 -30.20 24.94
C LEU A 57 1.55 -29.86 23.84
N LYS A 58 2.01 -30.88 23.10
CA LYS A 58 2.89 -30.68 21.95
C LYS A 58 2.21 -29.85 20.87
N ALA A 59 0.97 -30.21 20.50
CA ALA A 59 0.19 -29.46 19.52
C ALA A 59 -0.02 -27.99 19.93
N PHE A 60 -0.32 -27.73 21.21
CA PHE A 60 -0.45 -26.37 21.72
C PHE A 60 0.87 -25.59 21.66
N ARG A 61 2.00 -26.21 21.99
CA ARG A 61 3.32 -25.58 21.88
C ARG A 61 3.70 -25.25 20.44
N ASP A 62 3.41 -26.17 19.51
CA ASP A 62 3.66 -25.95 18.08
C ASP A 62 2.77 -24.80 17.55
N MET A 63 1.50 -24.76 17.97
CA MET A 63 0.58 -23.67 17.65
C MET A 63 1.05 -22.32 18.22
N GLU A 64 1.50 -22.31 19.48
CA GLU A 64 2.03 -21.11 20.14
C GLU A 64 3.28 -20.59 19.40
N LYS A 65 4.17 -21.49 18.99
CA LYS A 65 5.36 -21.12 18.20
C LYS A 65 4.95 -20.50 16.87
N ASN A 66 4.05 -21.14 16.12
CA ASN A 66 3.57 -20.62 14.84
C ASN A 66 2.89 -19.26 14.99
N LEU A 67 2.13 -19.06 16.08
CA LEU A 67 1.47 -17.78 16.37
C LEU A 67 2.51 -16.69 16.65
N ARG A 68 3.56 -16.99 17.44
CA ARG A 68 4.66 -16.04 17.69
C ARG A 68 5.39 -15.68 16.40
N ASP A 69 5.72 -16.66 15.57
CA ASP A 69 6.40 -16.45 14.29
C ASP A 69 5.54 -15.60 13.34
N ALA A 70 4.22 -15.85 13.30
CA ALA A 70 3.27 -15.05 12.53
C ALA A 70 3.20 -13.59 13.01
N VAL A 71 3.20 -13.35 14.34
CA VAL A 71 3.22 -12.00 14.90
C VAL A 71 4.50 -11.26 14.53
N VAL A 72 5.67 -11.92 14.65
CA VAL A 72 6.96 -11.31 14.26
C VAL A 72 6.97 -10.98 12.77
N THR A 73 6.51 -11.90 11.92
CA THR A 73 6.42 -11.68 10.47
C THR A 73 5.47 -10.52 10.14
N ALA A 74 4.32 -10.43 10.81
CA ALA A 74 3.38 -9.32 10.63
C ALA A 74 4.01 -7.99 11.05
N GLN A 75 4.71 -7.94 12.19
CA GLN A 75 5.41 -6.73 12.65
C GLN A 75 6.51 -6.29 11.68
N GLN A 76 7.29 -7.24 11.14
CA GLN A 76 8.30 -6.96 10.12
C GLN A 76 7.66 -6.39 8.84
N GLY A 77 6.62 -7.06 8.32
CA GLY A 77 5.89 -6.57 7.14
C GLY A 77 5.27 -5.18 7.34
N MET A 78 4.75 -4.89 8.54
CA MET A 78 4.27 -3.54 8.88
C MET A 78 5.38 -2.50 8.91
N SER A 79 6.56 -2.84 9.45
CA SER A 79 7.72 -1.95 9.47
C SER A 79 8.21 -1.66 8.06
N ASP A 80 8.38 -2.70 7.24
CA ASP A 80 8.83 -2.59 5.85
C ASP A 80 7.83 -1.76 5.01
N SER A 81 6.53 -2.01 5.19
CA SER A 81 5.48 -1.22 4.53
C SER A 81 5.54 0.25 4.94
N ARG A 82 5.77 0.54 6.23
CA ARG A 82 5.91 1.92 6.71
C ARG A 82 7.13 2.61 6.11
N GLU A 83 8.27 1.94 6.06
CA GLU A 83 9.47 2.50 5.42
C GLU A 83 9.27 2.75 3.94
N GLN A 84 8.63 1.83 3.22
CA GLN A 84 8.30 1.98 1.81
C GLN A 84 7.40 3.20 1.57
N LEU A 85 6.32 3.34 2.35
CA LEU A 85 5.41 4.48 2.23
C LEU A 85 6.10 5.82 2.52
N VAL A 86 7.06 5.86 3.45
CA VAL A 86 7.85 7.07 3.69
C VAL A 86 8.71 7.41 2.48
N ARG A 87 9.43 6.44 1.91
CA ARG A 87 10.26 6.65 0.71
C ARG A 87 9.42 7.07 -0.49
N GLU A 88 8.27 6.42 -0.69
CA GLU A 88 7.33 6.73 -1.78
C GLU A 88 6.73 8.13 -1.63
N ARG A 89 6.34 8.51 -0.41
CA ARG A 89 5.89 9.87 -0.10
C ARG A 89 6.96 10.91 -0.43
N GLU A 90 8.21 10.67 -0.03
CA GLU A 90 9.30 11.59 -0.34
C GLU A 90 9.54 11.73 -1.84
N THR A 91 9.48 10.63 -2.58
CA THR A 91 9.61 10.65 -4.04
C THR A 91 8.45 11.40 -4.68
N MET A 92 7.21 11.14 -4.27
CA MET A 92 6.03 11.86 -4.74
C MET A 92 6.14 13.37 -4.47
N LEU A 93 6.61 13.77 -3.29
CA LEU A 93 6.82 15.19 -2.97
C LEU A 93 7.89 15.82 -3.86
N ARG A 94 9.01 15.12 -4.09
CA ARG A 94 10.07 15.60 -5.00
C ARG A 94 9.56 15.75 -6.43
N GLU A 95 8.82 14.77 -6.93
CA GLU A 95 8.23 14.80 -8.28
C GLU A 95 7.22 15.95 -8.42
N ALA A 96 6.34 16.13 -7.43
CA ALA A 96 5.39 17.23 -7.42
C ALA A 96 6.08 18.61 -7.39
N GLN A 97 7.18 18.75 -6.65
CA GLN A 97 7.99 19.97 -6.63
C GLN A 97 8.64 20.24 -7.99
N LEU A 98 9.26 19.23 -8.60
CA LEU A 98 9.87 19.37 -9.93
C LEU A 98 8.85 19.75 -11.00
N GLU A 99 7.66 19.15 -10.98
CA GLU A 99 6.61 19.49 -11.93
C GLU A 99 6.05 20.90 -11.69
N ALA A 100 5.90 21.32 -10.43
CA ALA A 100 5.50 22.68 -10.10
C ALA A 100 6.53 23.71 -10.61
N ASP A 101 7.83 23.48 -10.38
CA ASP A 101 8.91 24.34 -10.86
C ASP A 101 8.92 24.41 -12.39
N ARG A 102 8.70 23.28 -13.05
CA ARG A 102 8.59 23.22 -14.51
C ARG A 102 7.40 24.06 -15.02
N ILE A 103 6.22 23.92 -14.42
CA ILE A 103 5.03 24.69 -14.79
C ILE A 103 5.28 26.20 -14.62
N LEU A 104 5.92 26.59 -13.51
CA LEU A 104 6.28 28.00 -13.27
C LEU A 104 7.23 28.53 -14.35
N LEU A 105 8.30 27.79 -14.67
CA LEU A 105 9.25 28.18 -15.70
C LEU A 105 8.60 28.29 -17.09
N GLU A 106 7.75 27.33 -17.46
CA GLU A 106 6.98 27.38 -18.71
C GLU A 106 6.03 28.59 -18.74
N GLY A 107 5.40 28.92 -17.60
CA GLY A 107 4.53 30.08 -17.45
C GLY A 107 5.29 31.40 -17.60
N GLU A 108 6.44 31.54 -16.95
CA GLU A 108 7.31 32.71 -17.06
C GLU A 108 7.79 32.93 -18.49
N ARG A 109 8.18 31.86 -19.18
CA ARG A 109 8.60 31.92 -20.58
C ARG A 109 7.48 32.43 -21.47
N LYS A 110 6.28 31.87 -21.34
CA LYS A 110 5.09 32.33 -22.10
C LYS A 110 4.75 33.79 -21.79
N LEU A 111 4.86 34.21 -20.53
CA LEU A 111 4.62 35.60 -20.15
C LEU A 111 5.63 36.54 -20.81
N GLN A 112 6.91 36.16 -20.86
CA GLN A 112 7.94 36.93 -21.53
C GLN A 112 7.70 37.01 -23.04
N GLU A 113 7.36 35.90 -23.69
CA GLU A 113 6.99 35.84 -25.11
C GLU A 113 5.81 36.77 -25.41
N LEU A 114 4.73 36.73 -24.62
CA LEU A 114 3.57 37.61 -24.78
C LEU A 114 3.92 39.08 -24.58
N ARG A 115 4.76 39.41 -23.59
CA ARG A 115 5.22 40.79 -23.37
C ARG A 115 6.00 41.33 -24.57
N GLU A 116 6.82 40.49 -25.20
CA GLU A 116 7.55 40.88 -26.40
C GLU A 116 6.60 41.11 -27.58
N GLN A 117 5.65 40.21 -27.81
CA GLN A 117 4.62 40.38 -28.84
C GLN A 117 3.80 41.65 -28.64
N ILE A 118 3.42 41.97 -27.39
CA ILE A 118 2.69 43.21 -27.07
C ILE A 118 3.55 44.44 -27.41
N ARG A 119 4.84 44.43 -27.05
CA ARG A 119 5.75 45.53 -27.40
C ARG A 119 5.89 45.71 -28.91
N GLU A 120 6.07 44.62 -29.64
CA GLU A 120 6.16 44.65 -31.10
C GLU A 120 4.87 45.22 -31.71
N MET A 121 3.70 44.76 -31.26
CA MET A 121 2.41 45.29 -31.71
C MET A 121 2.25 46.78 -31.41
N GLN A 122 2.70 47.24 -30.24
CA GLN A 122 2.67 48.67 -29.90
C GLN A 122 3.53 49.50 -30.85
N VAL A 123 4.75 49.04 -31.15
CA VAL A 123 5.65 49.68 -32.12
C VAL A 123 5.01 49.72 -33.51
N GLN A 124 4.43 48.60 -33.97
CA GLN A 124 3.73 48.54 -35.26
C GLN A 124 2.53 49.51 -35.30
N LYS A 125 1.74 49.57 -34.22
CA LYS A 125 0.61 50.51 -34.10
C LYS A 125 1.08 51.96 -34.18
N ASP A 126 2.11 52.33 -33.45
CA ASP A 126 2.62 53.71 -33.43
C ASP A 126 3.22 54.11 -34.79
N ALA A 127 3.92 53.20 -35.45
CA ALA A 127 4.40 53.38 -36.83
C ALA A 127 3.25 53.59 -37.81
N TYR A 128 2.18 52.81 -37.70
CA TYR A 128 0.99 52.93 -38.53
C TYR A 128 0.26 54.27 -38.31
N VAL A 129 0.05 54.67 -37.05
CA VAL A 129 -0.56 55.97 -36.71
C VAL A 129 0.28 57.13 -37.26
N THR A 130 1.60 57.05 -37.15
CA THR A 130 2.51 58.07 -37.71
C THR A 130 2.37 58.16 -39.22
N ARG A 131 2.31 57.01 -39.92
CA ARG A 131 2.13 56.96 -41.37
C ARG A 131 0.77 57.54 -41.80
N LEU A 132 -0.31 57.24 -41.07
CA LEU A 132 -1.62 57.82 -41.32
C LEU A 132 -1.65 59.34 -41.11
N ARG A 133 -1.03 59.85 -40.03
CA ARG A 133 -0.91 61.30 -39.79
C ARG A 133 -0.14 61.98 -40.91
N TYR A 134 0.96 61.39 -41.35
CA TYR A 134 1.73 61.91 -42.49
C TYR A 134 0.87 61.99 -43.75
N LEU A 135 0.17 60.90 -44.10
CA LEU A 135 -0.72 60.86 -45.26
C LEU A 135 -1.82 61.91 -45.16
N HIS A 136 -2.49 62.01 -44.01
CA HIS A 136 -3.54 63.00 -43.76
C HIS A 136 -3.02 64.43 -43.95
N ASN A 137 -1.89 64.78 -43.33
CA ASN A 137 -1.28 66.10 -43.45
C ASN A 137 -0.85 66.40 -44.89
N SER A 138 -0.31 65.41 -45.62
CA SER A 138 0.04 65.59 -47.02
C SER A 138 -1.18 65.86 -47.91
N HIS A 139 -2.29 65.14 -47.69
CA HIS A 139 -3.53 65.40 -48.42
C HIS A 139 -4.15 66.75 -48.04
N GLY A 140 -4.10 67.14 -46.77
CA GLY A 140 -4.53 68.46 -46.31
C GLY A 140 -3.75 69.59 -46.99
N TRP A 141 -2.43 69.46 -47.08
CA TRP A 141 -1.58 70.43 -47.79
C TRP A 141 -1.95 70.56 -49.29
N VAL A 142 -2.22 69.44 -49.97
CA VAL A 142 -2.67 69.46 -51.37
C VAL A 142 -4.01 70.18 -51.52
N LEU A 143 -4.97 69.90 -50.63
CA LEU A 143 -6.29 70.55 -50.66
C LEU A 143 -6.18 72.07 -50.43
N GLU A 144 -5.40 72.50 -49.43
CA GLU A 144 -5.15 73.94 -49.20
C GLU A 144 -4.51 74.63 -50.42
N MET A 145 -3.65 73.92 -51.14
CA MET A 145 -3.05 74.43 -52.37
C MET A 145 -4.07 74.55 -53.50
N MET A 146 -4.99 73.59 -53.62
CA MET A 146 -6.11 73.63 -54.59
C MET A 146 -7.15 74.72 -54.26
N GLU A 147 -7.39 75.03 -52.98
CA GLU A 147 -8.31 76.12 -52.58
C GLU A 147 -7.72 77.51 -52.86
N LYS A 148 -6.40 77.69 -52.68
CA LYS A 148 -5.71 78.95 -52.96
C LYS A 148 -5.53 79.23 -54.45
N ASP A 149 -5.53 78.20 -55.28
CA ASP A 149 -5.39 78.28 -56.73
C ASP A 149 -6.43 77.37 -57.39
N PRO A 150 -7.73 77.77 -57.39
CA PRO A 150 -8.80 76.92 -57.88
C PRO A 150 -8.59 76.60 -59.36
N PRO A 151 -8.75 75.33 -59.79
CA PRO A 151 -8.69 75.00 -61.20
C PRO A 151 -9.73 75.83 -61.95
N ALA A 152 -9.35 76.34 -63.13
CA ALA A 152 -10.22 77.16 -63.96
C ALA A 152 -11.60 76.48 -64.14
N ASP A 153 -12.65 77.27 -63.95
CA ASP A 153 -14.03 76.81 -64.12
C ASP A 153 -14.29 76.49 -65.60
N ASP A 154 -14.05 75.25 -65.98
CA ASP A 154 -14.42 74.69 -67.28
C ASP A 154 -15.90 74.27 -67.28
N THR A 155 -16.81 75.07 -66.71
CA THR A 155 -18.24 74.91 -67.04
C THR A 155 -18.45 75.40 -68.47
N PRO A 156 -18.90 74.53 -69.40
CA PRO A 156 -19.21 74.98 -70.75
C PRO A 156 -20.39 75.95 -70.67
N GLN A 157 -20.15 77.22 -71.05
CA GLN A 157 -21.25 78.15 -71.32
C GLN A 157 -22.05 77.59 -72.49
N GLU A 158 -23.23 77.06 -72.20
CA GLU A 158 -24.24 76.74 -73.20
C GLU A 158 -24.60 78.05 -73.92
N LYS A 159 -24.07 78.26 -75.12
CA LYS A 159 -24.48 79.35 -75.99
C LYS A 159 -25.88 79.03 -76.49
N VAL A 160 -26.86 79.75 -75.95
CA VAL A 160 -28.17 79.91 -76.57
C VAL A 160 -27.98 80.93 -77.69
N ASP A 161 -27.92 80.46 -78.94
CA ASP A 161 -27.99 81.32 -80.11
C ASP A 161 -29.38 81.14 -80.78
N GLU A 162 -30.02 82.29 -80.98
CA GLU A 162 -31.33 82.58 -81.60
C GLU A 162 -31.28 82.48 -83.14
#